data_AF-A0AA37SAE8-F1
#
_entry.id   AF-A0AA37SAE8-F1
#
_cell.length_a   1.000
_cell.length_b   1.000
_cell.length_c   1.000
_cell.angle_alpha   90.00
_cell.angle_beta   90.00
_cell.angle_gamma   90.00
#
_symmetry.space_group_name_H-M   'P 1'
#
loop_
_entity.id
_entity.type
_entity.pdbx_description
1 polymer ?
#
loop_
_entity_poly.entity_id
_entity_poly.type
_entity_poly.pdbx_seq_one_letter_code
_entity_poly.pdbx_strand_id
1 'polypeptide(L)'
;MISKVIIAIASLLGLAAFTNGLFMLIAPEQWYWLVPGVPERGPFNQHFLRDIGMIYMLIGAALFYGALYNSALYKKYRLLLWLMPISWLVFHAIFHAWEVVVGISGPEALLVDFAGVTLPAIVGIGLLYASYKLQGKE
;
A
#
# COMPACT_ATOMS: atom_id res chain seq x y z
N MET A 1 -0.95 -3.04 -24.22
CA MET A 1 0.24 -3.50 -23.47
C MET A 1 0.64 -2.45 -22.44
N ILE A 2 0.73 -2.84 -21.17
CA ILE A 2 1.21 -2.00 -20.07
C ILE A 2 2.69 -1.63 -20.28
N SER A 3 3.08 -0.39 -19.99
CA SER A 3 4.45 0.06 -20.21
C SER A 3 5.41 -0.56 -19.20
N LYS A 4 6.68 -0.71 -19.58
CA LYS A 4 7.75 -1.16 -18.66
C LYS A 4 7.83 -0.28 -17.41
N VAL A 5 7.50 1.01 -17.54
CA VAL A 5 7.45 1.97 -16.42
C VAL A 5 6.36 1.59 -15.41
N ILE A 6 5.14 1.29 -15.87
CA ILE A 6 4.04 0.91 -14.97
C ILE A 6 4.35 -0.42 -14.27
N ILE A 7 4.93 -1.38 -14.99
CA ILE A 7 5.38 -2.65 -14.39
C ILE A 7 6.41 -2.37 -13.30
N ALA A 8 7.43 -1.56 -13.58
CA ALA A 8 8.47 -1.24 -12.62
C ALA A 8 7.89 -0.56 -11.37
N ILE A 9 7.01 0.43 -11.54
CA ILE A 9 6.37 1.13 -10.41
C ILE A 9 5.52 0.16 -9.58
N ALA A 10 4.68 -0.66 -10.20
CA ALA A 10 3.85 -1.64 -9.51
C ALA A 10 4.69 -2.71 -8.78
N SER A 11 5.77 -3.18 -9.40
CA SER A 11 6.70 -4.13 -8.77
C SER A 11 7.44 -3.52 -7.60
N LEU A 12 7.90 -2.27 -7.70
CA LEU A 12 8.58 -1.57 -6.60
C LEU A 12 7.64 -1.30 -5.42
N LEU A 13 6.44 -0.77 -5.69
CA LEU A 13 5.43 -0.56 -4.65
C LEU A 13 5.01 -1.88 -4.01
N GLY A 14 4.80 -2.92 -4.83
CA GLY A 14 4.44 -4.25 -4.37
C GLY A 14 5.52 -4.88 -3.49
N LEU A 15 6.79 -4.81 -3.90
CA LEU A 15 7.91 -5.32 -3.12
C LEU A 15 8.06 -4.55 -1.79
N ALA A 16 7.98 -3.22 -1.83
CA ALA A 16 8.05 -2.40 -0.62
C ALA A 16 6.94 -2.74 0.38
N ALA A 17 5.69 -2.86 -0.09
CA ALA A 17 4.56 -3.26 0.76
C ALA A 17 4.75 -4.67 1.32
N PHE A 18 5.18 -5.62 0.50
CA PHE A 18 5.40 -7.00 0.95
C PHE A 18 6.49 -7.08 2.01
N THR A 19 7.64 -6.44 1.78
CA THR A 19 8.75 -6.41 2.73
C THR A 19 8.37 -5.69 4.02
N ASN A 20 7.60 -4.60 3.95
CA ASN A 20 7.07 -3.93 5.13
C ASN A 20 6.18 -4.87 5.96
N GLY A 21 5.22 -5.53 5.31
CA GLY A 21 4.34 -6.48 5.99
C GLY A 21 5.08 -7.68 6.57
N LEU A 22 6.11 -8.17 5.87
CA LEU A 22 6.99 -9.24 6.37
C LEU A 22 7.78 -8.79 7.61
N PHE A 23 8.25 -7.54 7.64
CA PHE A 23 8.93 -6.99 8.82
C PHE A 23 7.98 -6.90 10.02
N MET A 24 6.74 -6.43 9.81
CA MET A 24 5.69 -6.43 10.83
C MET A 24 5.37 -7.85 11.34
N LEU A 25 5.45 -8.87 10.47
CA LEU A 25 5.17 -10.25 10.83
C LEU A 25 6.29 -10.87 11.71
N ILE A 26 7.53 -10.72 11.26
CA ILE A 26 8.71 -11.37 11.85
C ILE A 26 9.18 -10.64 13.13
N ALA A 27 9.18 -9.31 13.11
CA ALA A 27 9.76 -8.48 14.16
C ALA A 27 8.86 -7.25 14.46
N PRO A 28 7.61 -7.47 14.93
CA PRO A 28 6.62 -6.41 15.11
C PRO A 28 7.04 -5.33 16.10
N GLU A 29 7.73 -5.69 17.18
CA GLU A 29 8.16 -4.74 18.19
C GLU A 29 9.25 -3.80 17.65
N GLN A 30 10.23 -4.36 16.92
CA GLN A 30 11.25 -3.55 16.25
C GLN A 30 10.62 -2.64 15.20
N TRP A 31 9.68 -3.14 14.39
CA TRP A 31 8.95 -2.31 13.43
C TRP A 31 8.23 -1.15 14.14
N TYR A 32 7.52 -1.44 15.23
CA TYR A 32 6.78 -0.45 16.00
C TYR A 32 7.65 0.72 16.48
N TRP A 33 8.85 0.43 17.00
CA TRP A 33 9.76 1.47 17.50
C TRP A 33 10.59 2.16 16.42
N LEU A 34 10.77 1.53 15.24
CA LEU A 34 11.59 2.09 14.16
C LEU A 34 10.81 2.99 13.21
N VAL A 35 9.50 2.78 13.05
CA VAL A 35 8.67 3.56 12.12
C VAL A 35 8.21 4.84 12.82
N PRO A 36 8.66 6.04 12.36
CA PRO A 36 8.25 7.30 12.96
C PRO A 36 6.73 7.49 12.89
N GLY A 37 6.14 8.05 13.95
CA GLY A 37 4.70 8.30 14.01
C GLY A 37 3.87 7.11 14.51
N VAL A 38 4.42 5.88 14.54
CA VAL A 38 3.68 4.69 14.98
C VAL A 38 3.46 4.66 16.50
N PRO A 39 4.48 4.85 17.35
CA PRO A 39 4.29 4.82 18.81
C PRO A 39 3.33 5.90 19.34
N GLU A 40 3.16 6.99 18.60
CA GLU A 40 2.26 8.09 18.92
C GLU A 40 0.77 7.74 18.70
N ARG A 41 0.47 6.65 17.97
CA ARG A 41 -0.90 6.24 17.58
C ARG A 41 -1.58 5.28 18.57
N GLY A 42 -0.90 4.90 19.64
CA GLY A 42 -1.44 4.02 20.69
C GLY A 42 -0.47 2.92 21.09
N PRO A 43 -0.77 2.16 22.16
CA PRO A 43 0.15 1.19 22.74
C PRO A 43 0.44 0.00 21.81
N PHE A 44 1.65 -0.57 21.94
CA PHE A 44 2.06 -1.75 21.19
C PHE A 44 1.11 -2.94 21.39
N ASN A 45 0.64 -3.50 20.28
CA ASN A 45 -0.12 -4.75 20.25
C ASN A 45 0.43 -5.67 19.15
N GLN A 46 1.14 -6.72 19.57
CA GLN A 46 1.82 -7.63 18.64
C GLN A 46 0.89 -8.41 17.71
N HIS A 47 -0.35 -8.68 18.12
CA HIS A 47 -1.30 -9.43 17.29
C HIS A 47 -1.82 -8.52 16.19
N PHE A 48 -2.27 -7.32 16.58
CA PHE A 48 -2.77 -6.30 15.67
C PHE A 48 -1.74 -5.90 14.60
N LEU A 49 -0.47 -5.72 15.00
CA LEU A 49 0.61 -5.42 14.05
C LEU A 49 0.83 -6.54 13.03
N ARG A 50 0.72 -7.81 13.43
CA ARG A 50 0.86 -8.94 12.49
C ARG A 50 -0.33 -9.05 11.56
N ASP A 51 -1.54 -8.73 12.02
CA ASP A 51 -2.73 -8.65 11.16
C ASP A 51 -2.55 -7.59 10.07
N ILE A 52 -2.08 -6.39 10.43
CA ILE A 52 -1.74 -5.35 9.46
C ILE A 52 -0.60 -5.80 8.55
N GLY A 53 0.41 -6.50 9.10
CA GLY A 53 1.51 -7.06 8.32
C GLY A 53 1.04 -8.01 7.22
N MET A 54 0.11 -8.91 7.53
CA MET A 54 -0.50 -9.80 6.54
C MET A 54 -1.28 -9.03 5.47
N ILE A 55 -1.97 -7.95 5.83
CA ILE A 55 -2.63 -7.07 4.85
C ILE A 55 -1.61 -6.43 3.90
N TYR A 56 -0.49 -5.89 4.42
CA TYR A 56 0.59 -5.34 3.58
C TYR A 56 1.23 -6.39 2.68
N MET A 57 1.40 -7.63 3.16
CA MET A 57 1.87 -8.74 2.34
C MET A 57 0.87 -9.07 1.21
N LEU A 58 -0.43 -9.06 1.49
CA LEU A 58 -1.47 -9.25 0.46
C LEU A 58 -1.48 -8.12 -0.57
N ILE A 59 -1.32 -6.87 -0.12
CA ILE A 59 -1.19 -5.70 -1.01
C ILE A 59 0.00 -5.88 -1.93
N GLY A 60 1.16 -6.21 -1.34
CA GLY A 60 2.40 -6.40 -2.08
C GLY A 60 2.31 -7.52 -3.11
N ALA A 61 1.76 -8.67 -2.71
CA ALA A 61 1.52 -9.80 -3.58
C ALA A 61 0.61 -9.41 -4.76
N ALA A 62 -0.54 -8.77 -4.51
CA ALA A 62 -1.49 -8.40 -5.55
C ALA A 62 -0.88 -7.45 -6.61
N LEU A 63 -0.12 -6.44 -6.16
CA LEU A 63 0.58 -5.52 -7.06
C LEU A 63 1.66 -6.24 -7.88
N PHE A 64 2.50 -7.04 -7.21
CA PHE A 64 3.60 -7.76 -7.85
C PHE A 64 3.10 -8.80 -8.87
N TYR A 65 2.11 -9.63 -8.49
CA TYR A 65 1.51 -10.62 -9.39
C TYR A 65 0.82 -9.97 -10.59
N GLY A 66 0.05 -8.90 -10.37
CA GLY A 66 -0.61 -8.19 -11.48
C GLY A 66 0.35 -7.48 -12.44
N ALA A 67 1.58 -7.19 -11.99
CA ALA A 67 2.64 -6.59 -12.81
C ALA A 67 3.40 -7.63 -13.66
N LEU A 68 3.69 -8.81 -13.11
CA LEU A 68 4.58 -9.78 -13.76
C LEU A 68 3.87 -10.85 -14.61
N TYR A 69 2.61 -11.17 -14.31
CA TYR A 69 1.90 -12.22 -15.06
C TYR A 69 1.27 -11.69 -16.35
N ASN A 70 1.82 -12.13 -17.48
CA ASN A 70 1.40 -11.75 -18.83
C ASN A 70 0.30 -12.64 -19.45
N SER A 71 -0.25 -13.59 -18.70
CA SER A 71 -1.37 -14.43 -19.19
C SER A 71 -2.61 -13.58 -19.46
N ALA A 72 -3.38 -13.95 -20.50
CA ALA A 72 -4.61 -13.26 -20.91
C ALA A 72 -5.63 -13.16 -19.76
N LEU A 73 -5.67 -14.16 -18.88
CA LEU A 73 -6.51 -14.15 -17.68
C LEU A 73 -6.13 -12.99 -16.75
N TYR A 74 -4.85 -12.81 -16.46
CA TYR A 74 -4.38 -11.77 -15.54
C TYR A 74 -4.55 -10.37 -16.12
N LYS A 75 -4.37 -10.19 -17.43
CA LYS A 75 -4.68 -8.92 -18.11
C LYS A 75 -6.14 -8.51 -17.94
N LYS A 76 -7.07 -9.47 -18.08
CA LYS A 76 -8.50 -9.25 -17.88
C LYS A 76 -8.84 -8.82 -16.44
N TYR A 77 -8.23 -9.46 -15.44
CA TYR A 77 -8.56 -9.25 -14.03
C TYR A 77 -7.61 -8.29 -13.27
N ARG A 78 -6.59 -7.71 -13.92
CA ARG A 78 -5.58 -6.84 -13.28
C ARG A 78 -6.21 -5.68 -12.52
N LEU A 79 -7.15 -4.96 -13.13
CA LEU A 79 -7.80 -3.83 -12.47
C LEU A 79 -8.48 -4.26 -11.17
N LEU A 80 -9.21 -5.37 -11.20
CA LEU A 80 -9.89 -5.91 -10.00
C LEU A 80 -8.88 -6.37 -8.95
N LEU A 81 -7.79 -7.02 -9.37
CA LEU A 81 -6.72 -7.45 -8.48
C LEU A 81 -6.03 -6.28 -7.76
N TRP A 82 -5.84 -5.15 -8.46
CA TRP A 82 -5.20 -3.96 -7.90
C TRP A 82 -6.17 -3.05 -7.13
N LEU A 83 -7.46 -3.07 -7.47
CA LEU A 83 -8.47 -2.19 -6.89
C LEU A 83 -8.54 -2.30 -5.37
N MET A 84 -8.70 -3.52 -4.85
CA MET A 84 -8.87 -3.73 -3.40
C MET A 84 -7.62 -3.35 -2.58
N PRO A 85 -6.40 -3.80 -2.93
CA PRO A 85 -5.17 -3.36 -2.27
C PRO A 85 -4.96 -1.85 -2.24
N ILE A 86 -5.19 -1.20 -3.39
CA ILE A 86 -4.97 0.25 -3.51
C ILE A 86 -6.07 1.00 -2.77
N SER A 87 -7.30 0.49 -2.74
CA SER A 87 -8.37 1.06 -1.92
C SER A 87 -7.99 1.06 -0.43
N TRP A 88 -7.37 -0.02 0.06
CA TRP A 88 -6.86 -0.04 1.44
C TRP A 88 -5.83 1.08 1.67
N LEU A 89 -4.85 1.25 0.78
CA LEU A 89 -3.85 2.33 0.89
C LEU A 89 -4.52 3.72 0.90
N VAL A 90 -5.53 3.93 0.04
CA VAL A 90 -6.26 5.20 -0.05
C VAL A 90 -7.08 5.46 1.22
N PHE A 91 -7.85 4.49 1.69
CA PHE A 91 -8.64 4.65 2.91
C PHE A 91 -7.74 4.85 4.13
N HIS A 92 -6.58 4.19 4.18
CA HIS A 92 -5.58 4.40 5.21
C HIS A 92 -5.03 5.84 5.18
N ALA A 93 -4.65 6.37 4.02
CA ALA A 93 -4.21 7.75 3.90
C ALA A 93 -5.32 8.77 4.27
N ILE A 94 -6.57 8.49 3.91
CA ILE A 94 -7.73 9.31 4.33
C ILE A 94 -7.90 9.26 5.84
N PHE A 95 -7.70 8.11 6.48
CA PHE A 95 -7.81 7.97 7.93
C PHE A 95 -6.77 8.82 8.67
N HIS A 96 -5.53 8.88 8.19
CA HIS A 96 -4.50 9.78 8.75
C HIS A 96 -4.88 11.26 8.62
N ALA A 97 -5.46 11.66 7.47
CA ALA A 97 -5.98 13.01 7.31
C ALA A 97 -7.17 13.30 8.22
N TRP A 98 -8.05 12.32 8.41
CA TRP A 98 -9.19 12.41 9.31
C TRP A 98 -8.75 12.63 10.76
N GLU A 99 -7.73 11.90 11.24
CA GLU A 99 -7.19 12.08 12.60
C GLU A 99 -6.68 13.51 12.85
N VAL A 100 -6.12 14.16 11.83
CA VAL A 100 -5.75 15.58 11.91
C VAL A 100 -6.99 16.48 11.96
N VAL A 101 -8.00 16.21 11.12
CA VAL A 101 -9.25 16.98 11.09
C VAL A 101 -9.99 16.93 12.41
N VAL A 102 -10.01 15.78 13.09
CA VAL A 102 -10.69 15.63 14.39
C VAL A 102 -9.81 15.97 15.60
N GLY A 103 -8.57 16.40 15.38
CA GLY A 103 -7.66 16.85 16.43
C GLY A 103 -7.00 15.73 17.26
N ILE A 104 -6.97 14.50 16.76
CA ILE A 104 -6.21 13.39 17.37
C ILE A 104 -4.71 13.57 17.14
N SER A 105 -4.32 14.16 16.00
CA SER A 105 -2.92 14.41 15.64
C SER A 105 -2.74 15.82 15.08
N GLY A 106 -1.54 16.39 15.24
CA GLY A 106 -1.19 17.65 14.61
C GLY A 106 -0.94 17.50 13.10
N PRO A 107 -1.06 18.59 12.30
CA PRO A 107 -0.83 18.56 10.85
C PRO A 107 0.57 18.04 10.44
N GLU A 108 1.57 18.20 11.30
CA GLU A 108 2.92 17.68 11.13
C GLU A 108 2.97 16.16 10.94
N ALA A 109 1.98 15.42 11.47
CA ALA A 109 1.86 13.99 11.26
C ALA A 109 1.75 13.65 9.76
N LEU A 110 1.07 14.48 8.96
CA LEU A 110 0.94 14.25 7.52
C LEU A 110 2.29 14.35 6.79
N LEU A 111 3.23 15.14 7.29
CA LEU A 111 4.58 15.23 6.74
C LEU A 111 5.40 13.98 7.07
N VAL A 112 5.31 13.50 8.31
CA VAL A 112 5.96 12.27 8.78
C VAL A 112 5.41 11.06 8.01
N ASP A 113 4.10 10.99 7.86
CA ASP A 113 3.38 9.88 7.25
C ASP A 113 3.45 9.90 5.71
N PHE A 114 3.87 11.01 5.09
CA PHE A 114 3.76 11.20 3.64
C PHE A 114 4.41 10.06 2.84
N ALA A 115 5.66 9.72 3.16
CA ALA A 115 6.40 8.71 2.40
C ALA A 115 5.84 7.30 2.60
N GLY A 116 5.37 6.98 3.82
CA GLY A 116 4.90 5.64 4.19
C GLY A 116 3.41 5.38 3.95
N VAL A 117 2.60 6.44 3.85
CA VAL A 117 1.13 6.34 3.83
C VAL A 117 0.56 7.05 2.60
N THR A 118 0.80 8.36 2.45
CA THR A 118 0.15 9.16 1.40
C THR A 118 0.71 8.89 0.01
N LEU A 119 2.03 8.84 -0.14
CA LEU A 119 2.71 8.60 -1.41
C LEU A 119 2.34 7.23 -2.02
N PRO A 120 2.34 6.11 -1.27
CA PRO A 120 1.84 4.82 -1.75
C PRO A 120 0.41 4.88 -2.28
N ALA A 121 -0.49 5.62 -1.62
CA ALA A 121 -1.86 5.81 -2.07
C ALA A 121 -1.94 6.57 -3.40
N ILE A 122 -1.21 7.68 -3.53
CA ILE A 122 -1.15 8.49 -4.77
C ILE A 122 -0.61 7.65 -5.94
N VAL A 123 0.50 6.93 -5.71
CA VAL A 123 1.10 6.04 -6.71
C VAL A 123 0.12 4.94 -7.11
N GLY A 124 -0.56 4.33 -6.13
CA GLY A 124 -1.61 3.34 -6.37
C GLY A 124 -2.75 3.87 -7.25
N ILE A 125 -3.26 5.07 -6.97
CA ILE A 125 -4.29 5.70 -7.82
C ILE A 125 -3.80 5.84 -9.27
N GLY A 126 -2.54 6.27 -9.46
CA GLY A 126 -1.91 6.34 -10.77
C GLY A 126 -1.84 4.99 -11.49
N LEU A 127 -1.49 3.92 -10.76
CA LEU A 127 -1.47 2.54 -11.28
C LEU A 127 -2.87 2.05 -11.68
N LEU A 128 -3.91 2.32 -10.89
CA LEU A 128 -5.29 1.99 -11.24
C LEU A 128 -5.75 2.73 -12.49
N TYR A 129 -5.51 4.03 -12.55
CA TYR A 129 -5.87 4.85 -13.71
C TYR A 129 -5.19 4.34 -14.99
N ALA A 130 -3.90 4.03 -14.91
CA ALA A 130 -3.15 3.47 -16.03
C ALA A 130 -3.68 2.09 -16.44
N SER A 131 -3.95 1.20 -15.47
CA SER A 131 -4.52 -0.14 -15.72
C SER A 131 -5.89 -0.04 -16.41
N TYR A 132 -6.76 0.85 -15.94
CA TYR A 132 -8.08 1.09 -16.53
C TYR A 132 -8.00 1.59 -17.98
N LYS A 133 -7.14 2.57 -18.28
CA LYS A 133 -6.96 3.10 -19.65
C LYS A 133 -6.42 2.07 -20.64
N LEU A 134 -5.73 1.04 -20.14
CA LEU A 134 -5.19 -0.05 -20.95
C LEU A 134 -6.19 -1.20 -21.17
N GLN A 135 -7.22 -1.32 -20.32
CA GLN A 135 -8.15 -2.46 -20.26
C GLN A 135 -9.13 -2.59 -21.45
N GLY A 136 -8.97 -1.80 -22.51
CA GLY A 136 -9.73 -1.91 -23.76
C GLY A 136 -8.87 -1.70 -25.02
N LYS A 137 -7.53 -1.76 -24.87
CA LYS A 137 -6.55 -1.59 -25.96
C LYS A 137 -5.63 -2.81 -26.11
N GLU A 138 -5.96 -3.91 -25.45
CA GLU A 138 -5.29 -5.22 -25.55
C GLU A 138 -6.22 -6.22 -26.24
#